data_AF-A0A7Y3FY56-F1
#
_entry.id   AF-A0A7Y3FY56-F1
#
_cell.length_a   1.000
_cell.length_b   1.000
_cell.length_c   1.000
_cell.angle_alpha   90.00
_cell.angle_beta   90.00
_cell.angle_gamma   90.00
#
_symmetry.space_group_name_H-M   'P 1'
#
loop_
_entity.id
_entity.type
_entity.pdbx_description
1 polymer ?
#
loop_
_entity_poly.entity_id
_entity_poly.type
_entity_poly.pdbx_seq_one_letter_code
_entity_poly.pdbx_strand_id
1 'polypeptide(L)'
;WRIAGNAKEAEKAASEIGFPVVVKADSSTIIHKSDMGGVAVNLLDGDAVKSVVTEMEQKLAADDLKFFVQKHMPEGQEVILGAKAEEGLGHLIMFGMGGIYVEVLKDVVFDITPVSASEAQDMISSIKMAPLLEGVRGKKGVDQKALAELIQRLSQLVTDLADIKEMDLNPVIAYEDSVFAVDARISI
;
A
#
# COMPACT_ATOMS: atom_id res chain seq x y z
N TRP A 1 2.42 -10.86 6.84
CA TRP A 1 1.71 -11.48 5.70
C TRP A 1 2.30 -12.87 5.42
N ARG A 2 1.61 -13.67 4.59
CA ARG A 2 2.02 -15.00 4.10
C ARG A 2 1.47 -15.23 2.69
N ILE A 3 2.11 -16.10 1.92
CA ILE A 3 1.55 -16.66 0.68
C ILE A 3 1.01 -18.04 0.98
N ALA A 4 -0.18 -18.35 0.48
CA ALA A 4 -0.82 -19.66 0.56
C ALA A 4 -1.17 -20.17 -0.85
N GLY A 5 -1.06 -21.48 -1.07
CA GLY A 5 -1.39 -22.11 -2.35
C GLY A 5 -2.84 -22.61 -2.46
N ASN A 6 -3.59 -22.61 -1.36
CA ASN A 6 -4.97 -23.11 -1.33
C ASN A 6 -5.73 -22.61 -0.07
N ALA A 7 -7.04 -22.87 -0.01
CA ALA A 7 -7.91 -22.47 1.10
C ALA A 7 -7.43 -22.93 2.48
N LYS A 8 -6.92 -24.16 2.62
CA LYS A 8 -6.45 -24.70 3.91
C LYS A 8 -5.18 -24.00 4.40
N GLU A 9 -4.24 -23.75 3.49
CA GLU A 9 -3.03 -22.99 3.81
C GLU A 9 -3.36 -21.53 4.15
N ALA A 10 -4.33 -20.93 3.47
CA ALA A 10 -4.76 -19.56 3.74
C ALA A 10 -5.41 -19.43 5.12
N GLU A 11 -6.27 -20.38 5.51
CA GLU A 11 -6.88 -20.45 6.84
C GLU A 11 -5.80 -20.55 7.94
N LYS A 12 -4.80 -21.41 7.75
CA LYS A 12 -3.68 -21.57 8.67
C LYS A 12 -2.87 -20.27 8.77
N ALA A 13 -2.52 -19.67 7.63
CA ALA A 13 -1.80 -18.41 7.58
C ALA A 13 -2.56 -17.28 8.27
N ALA A 14 -3.88 -17.19 8.07
CA ALA A 14 -4.74 -16.22 8.73
C ALA A 14 -4.74 -16.39 10.24
N SER A 15 -4.82 -17.63 10.73
CA SER A 15 -4.76 -17.94 12.16
C SER A 15 -3.42 -17.54 12.79
N GLU A 16 -2.31 -17.74 12.07
CA GLU A 16 -0.96 -17.32 12.51
C GLU A 16 -0.78 -15.79 12.52
N ILE A 17 -1.38 -15.08 11.56
CA ILE A 17 -1.34 -13.61 11.47
C ILE A 17 -2.26 -12.96 12.51
N GLY A 18 -3.39 -13.61 12.81
CA GLY A 18 -4.45 -13.13 13.68
C GLY A 18 -5.46 -12.25 12.94
N PHE A 19 -6.75 -12.47 13.24
CA PHE A 19 -7.88 -11.78 12.62
C PHE A 19 -8.07 -10.32 13.11
N PRO A 20 -8.73 -9.44 12.33
CA PRO A 20 -9.17 -9.67 10.96
C PRO A 20 -8.03 -9.70 9.95
N VAL A 21 -8.23 -10.41 8.83
CA VAL A 21 -7.26 -10.52 7.73
C VAL A 21 -7.84 -10.06 6.39
N VAL A 22 -6.94 -9.82 5.43
CA VAL A 22 -7.23 -9.59 4.01
C VAL A 22 -6.64 -10.76 3.22
N VAL A 23 -7.37 -11.21 2.20
CA VAL A 23 -6.90 -12.18 1.20
C VAL A 23 -6.92 -11.50 -0.16
N LYS A 24 -5.77 -11.50 -0.85
CA LYS A 24 -5.64 -11.05 -2.24
C LYS A 24 -5.19 -12.22 -3.12
N ALA A 25 -5.88 -12.46 -4.22
CA ALA A 25 -5.46 -13.36 -5.27
C ALA A 25 -4.15 -12.87 -5.90
N ASP A 26 -3.24 -13.79 -6.17
CA ASP A 26 -1.96 -13.51 -6.79
C ASP A 26 -1.68 -14.50 -7.91
N SER A 27 -1.60 -13.98 -9.13
CA SER A 27 -1.35 -14.74 -10.36
C SER A 27 -0.79 -13.78 -11.40
N SER A 28 0.12 -14.27 -12.23
CA SER A 28 0.69 -13.53 -13.36
C SER A 28 -0.37 -13.10 -14.39
N THR A 29 -1.51 -13.79 -14.43
CA THR A 29 -2.61 -13.53 -15.37
C THR A 29 -3.68 -12.59 -14.81
N ILE A 30 -3.63 -12.25 -13.52
CA ILE A 30 -4.63 -11.44 -12.84
C ILE A 30 -4.05 -10.06 -12.54
N ILE A 31 -4.29 -9.12 -13.46
CA ILE A 31 -3.78 -7.74 -13.38
C ILE A 31 -4.70 -6.86 -12.53
N HIS A 32 -6.03 -6.92 -12.75
CA HIS A 32 -7.03 -6.12 -12.01
C HIS A 32 -7.76 -6.95 -10.96
N LYS A 33 -7.04 -7.32 -9.90
CA LYS A 33 -7.48 -8.26 -8.84
C LYS A 33 -8.82 -7.83 -8.20
N SER A 34 -8.98 -6.56 -7.83
CA SER A 34 -10.20 -6.08 -7.17
C SER A 34 -11.45 -6.19 -8.06
N ASP A 35 -11.34 -5.79 -9.33
CA ASP A 35 -12.48 -5.79 -10.27
C ASP A 35 -12.97 -7.21 -10.59
N MET A 36 -12.08 -8.20 -10.45
CA MET A 36 -12.40 -9.62 -10.64
C MET A 36 -12.90 -10.30 -9.35
N GLY A 37 -12.98 -9.57 -8.22
CA GLY A 37 -13.30 -10.14 -6.91
C GLY A 37 -12.15 -10.97 -6.32
N GLY A 38 -10.92 -10.71 -6.74
CA GLY A 38 -9.69 -11.29 -6.21
C GLY A 38 -9.16 -10.58 -4.98
N VAL A 39 -9.94 -9.73 -4.31
CA VAL A 39 -9.58 -9.12 -3.03
C VAL A 39 -10.77 -9.23 -2.08
N ALA A 40 -10.52 -9.76 -0.89
CA ALA A 40 -11.50 -9.84 0.19
C ALA A 40 -10.89 -9.31 1.47
N VAL A 41 -11.57 -8.34 2.08
CA VAL A 41 -11.11 -7.61 3.26
C VAL A 41 -11.95 -7.95 4.48
N ASN A 42 -11.39 -7.65 5.67
CA ASN A 42 -12.08 -7.76 6.96
C ASN A 42 -12.64 -9.17 7.26
N LEU A 43 -11.87 -10.21 6.95
CA LEU A 43 -12.24 -11.60 7.23
C LEU A 43 -11.99 -11.89 8.71
N LEU A 44 -13.04 -12.25 9.43
CA LEU A 44 -13.06 -12.28 10.90
C LEU A 44 -12.62 -13.61 11.50
N ASP A 45 -12.64 -14.69 10.72
CA ASP A 45 -12.30 -16.05 11.16
C ASP A 45 -11.81 -16.94 10.00
N GLY A 46 -11.39 -18.16 10.35
CA GLY A 46 -10.85 -19.13 9.41
C GLY A 46 -11.87 -19.64 8.39
N ASP A 47 -13.14 -19.78 8.79
CA ASP A 47 -14.22 -20.25 7.92
C ASP A 47 -14.51 -19.22 6.81
N ALA A 48 -14.53 -17.93 7.16
CA ALA A 48 -14.64 -16.84 6.19
C ALA A 48 -13.49 -16.85 5.18
N VAL A 49 -12.25 -17.04 5.65
CA VAL A 49 -11.07 -17.16 4.78
C VAL A 49 -11.20 -18.35 3.82
N LYS A 50 -11.54 -19.52 4.35
CA LYS A 50 -11.66 -20.74 3.55
C LYS A 50 -12.76 -20.63 2.49
N SER A 51 -13.90 -20.05 2.86
CA SER A 51 -15.02 -19.83 1.94
C SER A 51 -14.63 -18.93 0.78
N VAL A 52 -14.04 -17.77 1.10
CA VAL A 52 -13.63 -16.78 0.10
C VAL A 52 -12.55 -17.32 -0.83
N VAL A 53 -11.56 -18.02 -0.30
CA VAL A 53 -10.48 -18.60 -1.12
C VAL A 53 -11.05 -19.65 -2.08
N THR A 54 -11.95 -20.51 -1.59
CA THR A 54 -12.62 -21.52 -2.45
C THR A 54 -13.42 -20.85 -3.57
N GLU A 55 -14.11 -19.74 -3.29
CA GLU A 55 -14.83 -18.96 -4.29
C GLU A 55 -13.87 -18.35 -5.33
N MET A 56 -12.76 -17.76 -4.88
CA MET A 56 -11.73 -17.21 -5.76
C MET A 56 -11.10 -18.28 -6.67
N GLU A 57 -10.80 -19.47 -6.13
CA GLU A 57 -10.27 -20.61 -6.89
C GLU A 57 -11.23 -20.99 -8.05
N GLN A 58 -12.53 -21.04 -7.77
CA GLN A 58 -13.54 -21.39 -8.77
C GLN A 58 -13.75 -20.29 -9.81
N LYS A 59 -13.77 -19.02 -9.37
CA LYS A 59 -14.11 -17.87 -10.22
C LYS A 59 -12.95 -17.46 -11.13
N LEU A 60 -11.73 -17.48 -10.61
CA LEU A 60 -10.55 -16.97 -11.32
C LEU A 60 -9.89 -18.04 -12.19
N ALA A 61 -9.99 -19.32 -11.81
CA ALA A 61 -9.56 -20.47 -12.60
C ALA A 61 -8.17 -20.32 -13.26
N ALA A 62 -7.20 -19.74 -12.53
CA ALA A 62 -5.83 -19.57 -12.98
C ALA A 62 -4.93 -20.68 -12.43
N ASP A 63 -4.09 -21.27 -13.29
CA ASP A 63 -3.24 -22.42 -12.93
C ASP A 63 -2.15 -22.07 -11.90
N ASP A 64 -1.71 -20.82 -11.87
CA ASP A 64 -0.67 -20.30 -10.96
C ASP A 64 -1.24 -19.54 -9.75
N LEU A 65 -2.56 -19.66 -9.51
CA LEU A 65 -3.25 -18.89 -8.47
C LEU A 65 -2.71 -19.18 -7.07
N LYS A 66 -2.32 -18.12 -6.38
CA LYS A 66 -1.94 -18.09 -4.97
C LYS A 66 -2.72 -17.03 -4.24
N PHE A 67 -2.57 -17.02 -2.91
CA PHE A 67 -3.28 -16.11 -2.03
C PHE A 67 -2.31 -15.39 -1.11
N PHE A 68 -2.24 -14.07 -1.23
CA PHE A 68 -1.54 -13.20 -0.30
C PHE A 68 -2.47 -12.92 0.90
N VAL A 69 -2.11 -13.48 2.06
CA VAL A 69 -2.83 -13.30 3.31
C VAL A 69 -2.09 -12.29 4.17
N GLN A 70 -2.75 -11.19 4.54
CA GLN A 70 -2.16 -10.13 5.36
C GLN A 70 -3.11 -9.69 6.47
N LYS A 71 -2.56 -8.97 7.45
CA LYS A 71 -3.38 -8.34 8.49
C LYS A 71 -4.29 -7.29 7.84
N HIS A 72 -5.55 -7.25 8.26
CA HIS A 72 -6.43 -6.14 7.93
C HIS A 72 -6.08 -4.94 8.82
N MET A 73 -5.70 -3.85 8.17
CA MET A 73 -5.38 -2.60 8.85
C MET A 73 -6.67 -1.81 9.11
N PRO A 74 -6.88 -1.26 10.33
CA PRO A 74 -8.05 -0.43 10.62
C PRO A 74 -8.08 0.84 9.76
N GLU A 75 -9.22 1.49 9.68
CA GLU A 75 -9.32 2.79 8.98
C GLU A 75 -8.30 3.79 9.56
N GLY A 76 -7.62 4.49 8.66
CA GLY A 76 -6.63 5.52 8.98
C GLY A 76 -6.55 6.53 7.85
N GLN A 77 -5.61 7.46 7.94
CA GLN A 77 -5.43 8.47 6.91
C GLN A 77 -4.68 7.85 5.72
N GLU A 78 -5.35 7.72 4.59
CA GLU A 78 -4.72 7.24 3.36
C GLU A 78 -3.87 8.32 2.70
N VAL A 79 -2.65 7.96 2.35
CA VAL A 79 -1.70 8.71 1.54
C VAL A 79 -1.15 7.81 0.43
N ILE A 80 -0.55 8.40 -0.59
CA ILE A 80 0.10 7.70 -1.69
C ILE A 80 1.55 8.14 -1.77
N LEU A 81 2.43 7.17 -2.01
CA LEU A 81 3.84 7.42 -2.31
C LEU A 81 4.17 6.70 -3.62
N GLY A 82 4.84 7.41 -4.52
CA GLY A 82 5.29 6.84 -5.80
C GLY A 82 6.74 7.16 -6.07
N ALA A 83 7.36 6.39 -6.95
CA ALA A 83 8.66 6.68 -7.52
C ALA A 83 8.65 6.31 -9.01
N LYS A 84 9.26 7.15 -9.85
CA LYS A 84 9.40 6.88 -11.27
C LYS A 84 10.79 7.29 -11.75
N ALA A 85 11.47 6.40 -12.46
CA ALA A 85 12.75 6.71 -13.08
C ALA A 85 12.59 7.83 -14.12
N GLU A 86 13.50 8.80 -14.08
CA GLU A 86 13.56 9.95 -14.97
C GLU A 86 14.96 10.05 -15.59
N GLU A 87 15.00 10.27 -16.91
CA GLU A 87 16.23 10.16 -17.67
C GLU A 87 17.22 11.27 -17.26
N GLY A 88 18.39 10.87 -16.76
CA GLY A 88 19.44 11.80 -16.32
C GLY A 88 19.20 12.47 -14.97
N LEU A 89 18.09 12.18 -14.27
CA LEU A 89 17.73 12.82 -12.99
C LEU A 89 17.59 11.84 -11.82
N GLY A 90 17.66 10.53 -12.05
CA GLY A 90 17.42 9.52 -11.01
C GLY A 90 15.93 9.14 -10.97
N HIS A 91 15.28 9.21 -9.81
CA HIS A 91 13.84 9.00 -9.68
C HIS A 91 13.14 10.25 -9.19
N LEU A 92 11.94 10.48 -9.72
CA LEU A 92 10.97 11.41 -9.15
C LEU A 92 10.17 10.67 -8.08
N ILE A 93 10.25 11.14 -6.84
CA ILE A 93 9.42 10.71 -5.72
C ILE A 93 8.16 11.54 -5.69
N MET A 94 7.01 10.90 -5.57
CA MET A 94 5.69 11.53 -5.45
C MET A 94 5.16 11.29 -4.03
N PHE A 95 4.57 12.31 -3.43
CA PHE A 95 3.78 12.19 -2.20
C PHE A 95 2.44 12.90 -2.37
N GLY A 96 1.37 12.33 -1.83
CA GLY A 96 0.06 12.99 -1.83
C GLY A 96 -0.99 12.27 -0.98
N MET A 97 -2.18 12.84 -0.96
CA MET A 97 -3.33 12.22 -0.29
C MET A 97 -3.86 11.03 -1.09
N GLY A 98 -4.20 9.93 -0.41
CA GLY A 98 -4.82 8.75 -1.03
C GLY A 98 -6.33 8.85 -1.13
N GLY A 99 -6.94 7.73 -1.54
CA GLY A 99 -8.39 7.62 -1.75
C GLY A 99 -8.93 8.61 -2.78
N ILE A 100 -10.14 9.13 -2.55
CA ILE A 100 -10.82 10.05 -3.49
C ILE A 100 -10.05 11.35 -3.77
N TYR A 101 -9.11 11.73 -2.90
CA TYR A 101 -8.42 13.01 -2.99
C TYR A 101 -7.42 13.04 -4.15
N VAL A 102 -6.69 11.94 -4.44
CA VAL A 102 -5.79 11.92 -5.60
C VAL A 102 -6.58 11.98 -6.91
N GLU A 103 -7.70 11.26 -7.01
CA GLU A 103 -8.49 11.18 -8.24
C GLU A 103 -9.13 12.53 -8.60
N VAL A 104 -9.62 13.25 -7.60
CA VAL A 104 -10.40 14.48 -7.79
C VAL A 104 -9.53 15.74 -7.67
N LEU A 105 -8.69 15.83 -6.65
CA LEU A 105 -7.95 17.06 -6.32
C LEU A 105 -6.56 17.10 -6.94
N LYS A 106 -5.99 15.94 -7.28
CA LYS A 106 -4.60 15.80 -7.77
C LYS A 106 -3.61 16.53 -6.85
N ASP A 107 -3.82 16.38 -5.54
CA ASP A 107 -3.02 17.03 -4.50
C ASP A 107 -1.77 16.20 -4.20
N VAL A 108 -0.79 16.37 -5.09
CA VAL A 108 0.49 15.65 -5.06
C VAL A 108 1.64 16.64 -5.19
N VAL A 109 2.76 16.31 -4.57
CA VAL A 109 4.04 17.00 -4.69
C VAL A 109 5.10 16.01 -5.17
N PHE A 110 6.17 16.55 -5.75
CA PHE A 110 7.27 15.76 -6.29
C PHE A 110 8.60 16.28 -5.80
N ASP A 111 9.55 15.36 -5.64
CA ASP A 111 10.96 15.69 -5.41
C ASP A 111 11.86 14.69 -6.14
N ILE A 112 13.13 15.02 -6.33
CA ILE A 112 14.10 14.18 -7.03
C ILE A 112 14.98 13.45 -5.99
N THR A 113 15.27 12.19 -6.26
CA THR A 113 16.18 11.41 -5.40
C THR A 113 17.63 11.91 -5.44
N PRO A 114 18.38 11.80 -4.32
CA PRO A 114 17.94 11.33 -3.01
C PRO A 114 17.21 12.42 -2.21
N VAL A 115 16.13 12.05 -1.52
CA VAL A 115 15.31 12.96 -0.70
C VAL A 115 15.83 12.98 0.74
N SER A 116 16.23 14.16 1.20
CA SER A 116 16.67 14.42 2.58
C SER A 116 15.51 14.49 3.58
N ALA A 117 15.84 14.59 4.87
CA ALA A 117 14.81 14.64 5.92
C ALA A 117 14.01 15.93 5.88
N SER A 118 14.66 17.05 5.56
CA SER A 118 14.00 18.34 5.39
C SER A 118 13.12 18.34 4.15
N GLU A 119 13.62 17.82 3.03
CA GLU A 119 12.82 17.72 1.79
C GLU A 119 11.59 16.84 1.98
N ALA A 120 11.71 15.70 2.67
CA ALA A 120 10.55 14.85 2.99
C ALA A 120 9.51 15.57 3.86
N GLN A 121 9.93 16.40 4.82
CA GLN A 121 9.02 17.21 5.65
C GLN A 121 8.38 18.34 4.82
N ASP A 122 9.14 18.95 3.93
CA ASP A 122 8.65 19.98 3.00
C ASP A 122 7.62 19.39 2.04
N MET A 123 7.84 18.18 1.52
CA MET A 123 6.86 17.45 0.71
C MET A 123 5.55 17.24 1.47
N ILE A 124 5.62 16.76 2.72
CA ILE A 124 4.43 16.49 3.54
C ILE A 124 3.64 17.77 3.84
N SER A 125 4.32 18.88 4.11
CA SER A 125 3.67 20.16 4.42
C SER A 125 3.19 20.94 3.19
N SER A 126 3.68 20.59 2.00
CA SER A 126 3.38 21.32 0.74
C SER A 126 2.09 20.88 0.04
N ILE A 127 1.52 19.72 0.40
CA ILE A 127 0.22 19.31 -0.13
C ILE A 127 -0.88 20.21 0.44
N LYS A 128 -1.89 20.54 -0.37
CA LYS A 128 -3.00 21.44 0.04
C LYS A 128 -3.76 20.89 1.24
N MET A 129 -3.82 19.57 1.36
CA MET A 129 -4.53 18.85 2.41
C MET A 129 -3.64 18.50 3.61
N ALA A 130 -2.42 19.06 3.71
CA ALA A 130 -1.53 18.89 4.87
C ALA A 130 -2.23 19.10 6.24
N PRO A 131 -3.18 20.03 6.40
CA PRO A 131 -3.93 20.16 7.67
C PRO A 131 -4.65 18.88 8.12
N LEU A 132 -5.05 17.98 7.20
CA LEU A 132 -5.61 16.68 7.59
C LEU A 132 -4.58 15.77 8.26
N LEU A 133 -3.31 15.86 7.83
CA LEU A 133 -2.19 15.13 8.43
C LEU A 133 -1.79 15.71 9.80
N GLU A 134 -2.06 16.99 10.05
CA GLU A 134 -1.85 17.65 11.35
C GLU A 134 -3.00 17.37 12.34
N GLY A 135 -4.18 17.03 11.82
CA GLY A 135 -5.39 16.76 12.58
C GLY A 135 -6.40 17.90 12.50
N VAL A 136 -7.69 17.57 12.36
CA VAL A 136 -8.78 18.53 12.23
C VAL A 136 -9.95 18.20 13.16
N ARG A 137 -10.59 19.25 13.70
CA ARG A 137 -11.85 19.15 14.49
C ARG A 137 -11.79 18.10 15.61
N GLY A 138 -10.70 18.09 16.37
CA GLY A 138 -10.53 17.18 17.52
C GLY A 138 -10.04 15.77 17.15
N LYS A 139 -9.83 15.47 15.86
CA LYS A 139 -9.03 14.32 15.44
C LYS A 139 -7.55 14.69 15.55
N LYS A 140 -6.75 13.77 16.07
CA LYS A 140 -5.30 13.91 16.06
C LYS A 140 -4.77 13.72 14.64
N GLY A 141 -3.62 14.34 14.37
CA GLY A 141 -2.87 14.12 13.15
C GLY A 141 -2.20 12.75 13.12
N VAL A 142 -1.48 12.51 12.03
CA VAL A 142 -0.71 11.29 11.81
C VAL A 142 0.73 11.46 12.27
N ASP A 143 1.47 10.35 12.36
CA ASP A 143 2.91 10.36 12.59
C ASP A 143 3.64 10.85 11.34
N GLN A 144 3.79 12.17 11.23
CA GLN A 144 4.49 12.81 10.12
C GLN A 144 5.99 12.47 10.09
N LYS A 145 6.59 12.08 11.23
CA LYS A 145 8.00 11.64 11.25
C LYS A 145 8.14 10.27 10.60
N ALA A 146 7.24 9.34 10.93
CA ALA A 146 7.20 8.03 10.29
C ALA A 146 6.87 8.15 8.78
N LEU A 147 6.02 9.10 8.38
CA LEU A 147 5.78 9.40 6.96
C LEU A 147 7.04 9.93 6.27
N ALA A 148 7.74 10.89 6.87
CA ALA A 148 8.97 11.42 6.31
C ALA A 148 10.04 10.32 6.17
N GLU A 149 10.18 9.47 7.18
CA GLU A 149 11.07 8.31 7.13
C GLU A 149 10.69 7.34 6.00
N LEU A 150 9.39 7.09 5.77
CA LEU A 150 8.95 6.24 4.67
C LEU A 150 9.31 6.82 3.29
N ILE A 151 9.14 8.14 3.09
CA ILE A 151 9.56 8.85 1.88
C ILE A 151 11.07 8.67 1.65
N GLN A 152 11.88 8.88 2.69
CA GLN A 152 13.33 8.69 2.61
C GLN A 152 13.73 7.26 2.31
N ARG A 153 13.06 6.27 2.91
CA ARG A 153 13.31 4.85 2.65
C ARG A 153 12.97 4.46 1.22
N LEU A 154 11.86 4.97 0.68
CA LEU A 154 11.52 4.79 -0.73
C LEU A 154 12.58 5.43 -1.64
N SER A 155 12.97 6.66 -1.33
CA SER A 155 14.02 7.38 -2.06
C SER A 155 15.35 6.62 -2.06
N GLN A 156 15.79 6.14 -0.90
CA GLN A 156 16.99 5.32 -0.77
C GLN A 156 16.88 4.02 -1.58
N LEU A 157 15.75 3.31 -1.48
CA LEU A 157 15.54 2.04 -2.17
C LEU A 157 15.69 2.18 -3.70
N VAL A 158 15.04 3.17 -4.30
CA VAL A 158 15.08 3.36 -5.76
C VAL A 158 16.42 3.95 -6.23
N THR A 159 17.11 4.70 -5.37
CA THR A 159 18.48 5.16 -5.63
C THR A 159 19.46 3.98 -5.64
N ASP A 160 19.34 3.06 -4.68
CA ASP A 160 20.21 1.88 -4.57
C ASP A 160 19.92 0.84 -5.65
N LEU A 161 18.66 0.76 -6.11
CA LEU A 161 18.19 -0.21 -7.10
C LEU A 161 17.68 0.50 -8.37
N ALA A 162 18.62 1.04 -9.16
CA ALA A 162 18.33 1.78 -10.39
C ALA A 162 17.56 0.99 -11.48
N ASP A 163 17.47 -0.33 -11.35
CA ASP A 163 16.66 -1.17 -12.23
C ASP A 163 15.16 -0.90 -12.03
N ILE A 164 14.72 -0.49 -10.84
CA ILE A 164 13.31 -0.13 -10.59
C ILE A 164 12.92 1.06 -11.50
N LYS A 165 11.94 0.88 -12.38
CA LYS A 165 11.41 1.93 -13.27
C LYS A 165 10.27 2.69 -12.64
N GLU A 166 9.42 1.99 -11.90
CA GLU A 166 8.26 2.57 -11.24
C GLU A 166 7.98 1.81 -9.95
N MET A 167 7.61 2.52 -8.89
CA MET A 167 7.12 1.95 -7.65
C MET A 167 5.92 2.77 -7.18
N ASP A 168 4.82 2.08 -6.85
CA ASP A 168 3.60 2.70 -6.33
C ASP A 168 3.25 2.04 -5.01
N LEU A 169 3.17 2.85 -3.95
CA LEU A 169 2.72 2.48 -2.62
C LEU A 169 1.33 3.09 -2.41
N ASN A 170 0.30 2.31 -2.74
CA ASN A 170 -1.07 2.78 -2.74
C ASN A 170 -2.07 1.67 -2.35
N PRO A 171 -2.75 1.77 -1.18
CA PRO A 171 -2.63 2.86 -0.22
C PRO A 171 -1.46 2.66 0.76
N VAL A 172 -0.94 3.78 1.26
CA VAL A 172 -0.23 3.85 2.53
C VAL A 172 -1.21 4.39 3.58
N ILE A 173 -1.36 3.69 4.70
CA ILE A 173 -2.23 4.13 5.80
C ILE A 173 -1.37 4.70 6.93
N ALA A 174 -1.65 5.93 7.29
CA ALA A 174 -1.01 6.66 8.37
C ALA A 174 -1.94 6.80 9.59
N TYR A 175 -1.39 6.52 10.76
CA TYR A 175 -2.02 6.63 12.07
C TYR A 175 -1.26 7.64 12.94
N GLU A 176 -1.72 7.86 14.17
CA GLU A 176 -1.11 8.80 15.12
C GLU A 176 0.35 8.47 15.47
N ASP A 177 0.74 7.20 15.39
CA ASP A 177 2.01 6.66 15.89
C ASP A 177 2.70 5.68 14.93
N SER A 178 2.14 5.49 13.73
CA SER A 178 2.60 4.46 12.80
C SER A 178 2.13 4.68 11.37
N VAL A 179 2.85 4.10 10.41
CA VAL A 179 2.57 4.18 8.98
C VAL A 179 2.80 2.82 8.33
N PHE A 180 1.88 2.40 7.47
CA PHE A 180 1.95 1.09 6.81
C PHE A 180 1.64 1.22 5.31
N ALA A 181 2.56 0.75 4.46
CA ALA A 181 2.22 0.45 3.07
C ALA A 181 1.39 -0.84 3.03
N VAL A 182 0.14 -0.73 2.55
CA VAL A 182 -0.83 -1.86 2.54
C VAL A 182 -0.87 -2.54 1.17
N ASP A 183 -0.44 -1.83 0.14
CA ASP A 183 -0.13 -2.38 -1.17
C ASP A 183 1.13 -1.77 -1.76
N ALA A 184 1.76 -2.53 -2.65
CA ALA A 184 2.92 -2.08 -3.40
C ALA A 184 2.93 -2.71 -4.79
N ARG A 185 3.19 -1.89 -5.80
CA ARG A 185 3.48 -2.34 -7.16
C ARG A 185 4.86 -1.84 -7.55
N ILE A 186 5.64 -2.72 -8.18
CA ILE A 186 6.99 -2.41 -8.63
C ILE A 186 7.12 -2.85 -10.09
N SER A 187 7.69 -1.99 -10.93
CA SER A 187 8.14 -2.29 -12.28
C SER A 187 9.66 -2.18 -12.33
N ILE A 188 10.31 -3.17 -12.93
CA ILE A 188 11.78 -3.28 -13.10
C ILE A 188 12.07 -3.32 -14.61
#